data_AF-M9SAD9-F1
#
_entry.id   AF-M9SAD9-F1
#
_cell.length_a   1.000
_cell.length_b   1.000
_cell.length_c   1.000
_cell.angle_alpha   90.00
_cell.angle_beta   90.00
_cell.angle_gamma   90.00
#
_symmetry.space_group_name_H-M   'P 1'
#
loop_
_entity.id
_entity.type
_entity.pdbx_description
1 polymer ?
#
loop_
_entity_poly.entity_id
_entity_poly.type
_entity_poly.pdbx_seq_one_letter_code
_entity_poly.pdbx_strand_id
1 'polypeptide(L)' 'MEEVLCNVELVKDNNNFIARIQSDFGGMREYKSTNFEEVLEQMTMDLQEEFDSA' A
#
# COMPACT_ATOMS: atom_id res chain seq x y z
N MET A 1 12.09 13.51 -16.58
CA MET A 1 10.81 13.66 -15.86
C MET A 1 10.76 12.47 -14.94
N GLU A 2 10.70 12.66 -13.63
CA GLU A 2 10.51 11.53 -12.71
C GLU A 2 9.08 11.02 -12.89
N GLU A 3 8.94 9.71 -13.12
CA GLU A 3 7.66 9.04 -13.25
C GLU A 3 7.24 8.56 -11.86
N VAL A 4 6.00 8.87 -11.47
CA VAL A 4 5.45 8.41 -10.19
C VAL A 4 5.02 6.96 -10.38
N LEU A 5 5.71 6.03 -9.72
CA LEU A 5 5.40 4.60 -9.81
C LEU A 5 4.12 4.21 -9.06
N CYS A 6 3.94 4.79 -7.87
CA CYS A 6 2.73 4.62 -7.07
C CYS A 6 2.60 5.75 -6.05
N ASN A 7 1.38 5.97 -5.57
CA ASN A 7 1.09 6.79 -4.40
C ASN A 7 0.71 5.89 -3.24
N VAL A 8 1.26 6.17 -2.06
CA VAL A 8 0.95 5.44 -0.82
C VAL A 8 0.44 6.42 0.22
N GLU A 9 -0.71 6.13 0.81
CA GLU A 9 -1.29 6.87 1.93
C GLU A 9 -1.38 5.97 3.16
N LEU A 10 -0.87 6.42 4.31
CA LEU A 10 -1.00 5.74 5.60
C LEU A 10 -1.80 6.60 6.56
N VAL A 11 -2.94 6.07 7.02
CA VAL A 11 -3.87 6.77 7.89
C VAL A 11 -4.07 5.98 9.18
N LYS A 12 -4.00 6.66 10.32
CA LYS A 12 -4.49 6.12 11.59
C LYS A 12 -5.91 6.65 11.83
N ASP A 13 -6.89 5.76 11.81
CA ASP A 13 -8.30 6.07 12.07
C ASP A 13 -8.79 5.29 13.30
N ASN A 14 -8.97 6.01 14.41
CA ASN A 14 -9.30 5.44 15.71
C ASN A 14 -8.29 4.34 16.14
N ASN A 15 -8.74 3.09 16.21
CA ASN A 15 -7.94 1.92 16.56
C ASN A 15 -7.40 1.16 15.33
N ASN A 16 -7.66 1.65 14.11
CA ASN A 16 -7.19 1.01 12.90
C ASN A 16 -6.09 1.82 12.21
N PHE A 17 -5.21 1.10 11.54
CA PHE A 17 -4.30 1.61 10.54
C PHE A 17 -4.84 1.23 9.17
N ILE A 18 -4.78 2.17 8.23
CA ILE A 18 -5.26 2.03 6.86
C ILE A 18 -4.11 2.40 5.92
N ALA A 19 -3.72 1.51 5.03
CA ALA A 19 -2.81 1.80 3.93
C ALA A 19 -3.58 1.80 2.62
N ARG A 20 -3.36 2.81 1.77
CA ARG A 20 -3.90 2.86 0.42
C ARG A 20 -2.77 2.97 -0.57
N ILE A 21 -2.79 2.12 -1.59
CA ILE A 21 -1.88 2.20 -2.72
C ILE A 21 -2.70 2.57 -3.96
N GLN A 22 -2.19 3.53 -4.73
CA GLN A 22 -2.66 3.82 -6.08
C GLN A 22 -1.48 3.70 -7.04
N SER A 23 -1.48 2.68 -7.88
CA SER A 23 -0.50 2.46 -8.95
C SER A 23 -1.19 2.21 -10.28
N ASP A 24 -0.46 2.40 -11.38
CA ASP A 24 -1.02 2.23 -12.73
C ASP A 24 -1.26 0.76 -13.08
N PHE A 25 -0.43 -0.15 -12.58
CA PHE A 25 -0.55 -1.60 -12.82
C PHE A 25 -1.46 -2.30 -11.79
N GLY A 26 -1.28 -2.01 -10.50
CA GLY A 26 -2.02 -2.61 -9.39
C GLY A 26 -3.37 -1.95 -9.06
N GLY A 27 -3.68 -0.80 -9.68
CA GLY A 27 -4.92 -0.06 -9.42
C GLY A 27 -4.99 0.49 -7.99
N MET A 28 -6.19 0.55 -7.42
CA MET A 28 -6.40 0.96 -6.02
C MET A 28 -6.48 -0.25 -5.09
N ARG A 29 -5.65 -0.27 -4.05
CA ARG A 29 -5.66 -1.29 -2.98
C ARG A 29 -5.76 -0.60 -1.62
N GLU A 30 -6.52 -1.20 -0.71
CA GLU A 30 -6.66 -0.71 0.68
C GLU A 30 -6.47 -1.88 1.65
N TYR A 31 -5.60 -1.68 2.65
CA TYR A 31 -5.34 -2.63 3.74
C TYR A 31 -5.72 -1.98 5.06
N LYS A 32 -6.35 -2.74 5.94
CA LYS A 32 -6.84 -2.23 7.22
C LYS A 32 -6.66 -3.27 8.33
N SER A 33 -5.99 -2.88 9.40
CA SER A 33 -5.88 -3.69 10.62
C SER A 33 -5.73 -2.81 11.85
N THR A 34 -6.01 -3.36 13.04
CA THR A 34 -5.65 -2.73 14.31
C THR A 34 -4.15 -2.88 14.63
N ASN A 35 -3.45 -3.77 13.93
CA ASN A 35 -2.01 -3.95 14.00
C ASN A 35 -1.32 -3.26 12.82
N PHE A 36 -0.42 -2.33 13.13
CA PHE A 36 0.30 -1.57 12.10
C PHE A 36 1.26 -2.45 11.29
N GLU A 37 1.93 -3.41 11.92
CA GLU A 37 2.89 -4.30 11.26
C GLU A 37 2.20 -5.15 10.20
N GLU A 38 0.97 -5.61 10.46
CA GLU A 38 0.19 -6.39 9.50
C GLU A 38 -0.18 -5.56 8.25
N VAL A 39 -0.54 -4.28 8.44
CA VAL A 39 -0.81 -3.36 7.33
C VAL A 39 0.45 -3.12 6.49
N LEU A 40 1.59 -2.92 7.15
CA LEU A 40 2.87 -2.72 6.45
C LEU A 40 3.32 -3.97 5.69
N GLU A 41 3.15 -5.16 6.28
CA GLU A 41 3.51 -6.43 5.67
C GLU A 41 2.70 -6.66 4.39
N GLN A 42 1.38 -6.52 4.46
CA GLN A 42 0.49 -6.66 3.30
C GLN A 42 0.82 -5.64 2.20
N MET A 43 0.94 -4.36 2.57
CA MET A 43 1.29 -3.29 1.63
C MET A 43 2.64 -3.54 0.95
N THR A 44 3.65 -3.98 1.71
CA THR A 44 5.00 -4.19 1.20
C THR A 44 5.07 -5.42 0.31
N MET A 45 4.41 -6.52 0.66
CA MET A 45 4.34 -7.71 -0.18
C MET A 45 3.70 -7.41 -1.53
N ASP A 46 2.56 -6.70 -1.55
CA ASP A 46 1.87 -6.36 -2.80
C ASP A 46 2.70 -5.42 -3.69
N LEU A 47 3.40 -4.45 -3.10
CA LEU A 47 4.31 -3.58 -3.86
C LEU A 47 5.52 -4.33 -4.41
N GLN A 48 6.10 -5.25 -3.62
CA GLN A 48 7.20 -6.09 -4.09
C GLN A 48 6.75 -6.99 -5.24
N GLU A 49 5.62 -7.68 -5.11
CA GLU A 49 5.09 -8.54 -6.18
C GLU A 49 4.81 -7.75 -7.46
N GLU A 50 4.23 -6.55 -7.35
CA GLU A 50 3.96 -5.69 -8.49
C GLU A 50 5.25 -5.22 -9.18
N PHE A 51 6.25 -4.76 -8.43
CA PHE A 51 7.47 -4.21 -9.01
C PHE A 51 8.49 -5.28 -9.43
N ASP A 52 8.49 -6.46 -8.81
CA ASP A 52 9.30 -7.60 -9.28
C ASP A 52 8.71 -8.24 -10.54
N SER A 53 7.40 -8.06 -10.79
CA SER A 53 6.70 -8.56 -11.98
C SER A 53 6.66 -7.56 -13.15
N ALA A 54 7.12 -6.32 -12.96
CA ALA A 54 7.05 -5.22 -13.93
C ALA A 54 8.26 -5.13 -14.87
#